data_AF-A0A2I0V9S3-F1
#
_entry.id   AF-A0A2I0V9S3-F1
#
_cell.length_a   1.000
_cell.length_b   1.000
_cell.length_c   1.000
_cell.angle_alpha   90.00
_cell.angle_beta   90.00
_cell.angle_gamma   90.00
#
_symmetry.space_group_name_H-M   'P 1'
#
loop_
_entity.id
_entity.type
_entity.pdbx_description
1 polymer ?
#
loop_
_entity_poly.entity_id
_entity_poly.type
_entity_poly.pdbx_seq_one_letter_code
_entity_poly.pdbx_strand_id
1 'polypeptide(L)'
;MSDEQDMRKMGGLASSFPLTYAMMLMGSLSLIGFPFPTGFYSKDVILELAYTKYTISGNFAFWLGSVSVLFTSYYSFRFIFLTFLVPTNSFGRDRLRCHDAPIPMAIPSILLALGSLFVGYLAKV
;
A
#
# COMPACT_ATOMS: atom_id res chain seq x y z
N MET A 1 -10.48 15.21 -13.76
CA MET A 1 -9.48 15.44 -12.71
C MET A 1 -8.29 16.10 -13.37
N SER A 2 -8.19 17.42 -13.27
CA SER A 2 -7.12 18.21 -13.88
C SER A 2 -5.87 18.16 -12.98
N ASP A 3 -5.10 17.08 -13.03
CA ASP A 3 -3.89 16.86 -12.21
C ASP A 3 -4.08 17.05 -10.68
N GLU A 4 -5.29 16.84 -10.18
CA GLU A 4 -5.60 17.00 -8.75
C GLU A 4 -4.97 15.86 -7.92
N GLN A 5 -4.05 16.23 -7.03
CA GLN A 5 -3.32 15.30 -6.14
C GLN A 5 -3.78 15.34 -4.68
N ASP A 6 -4.69 16.26 -4.33
CA ASP A 6 -5.19 16.36 -2.96
C ASP A 6 -6.22 15.25 -2.66
N MET A 7 -5.84 14.33 -1.78
CA MET A 7 -6.67 13.21 -1.33
C MET A 7 -8.00 13.65 -0.70
N ARG A 8 -8.11 14.87 -0.17
CA ARG A 8 -9.35 15.38 0.44
C ARG A 8 -10.44 15.66 -0.59
N LYS A 9 -10.03 15.94 -1.83
CA LYS A 9 -10.92 16.17 -2.96
C LYS A 9 -11.18 14.89 -3.76
N MET A 10 -10.51 13.79 -3.43
CA MET A 10 -10.75 12.47 -4.00
C MET A 10 -11.92 11.77 -3.28
N GLY A 11 -12.17 10.51 -3.63
CA GLY A 11 -13.20 9.66 -3.03
C GLY A 11 -14.05 8.95 -4.09
N GLY A 12 -14.59 7.80 -3.74
CA GLY A 12 -15.50 7.01 -4.59
C GLY A 12 -14.85 6.46 -5.85
N LEU A 13 -13.52 6.44 -5.92
CA LEU A 13 -12.74 6.01 -7.09
C LEU A 13 -12.74 4.48 -7.26
N ALA A 14 -13.14 3.70 -6.25
CA ALA A 14 -13.16 2.23 -6.32
C ALA A 14 -14.07 1.71 -7.44
N SER A 15 -15.23 2.34 -7.66
CA SER A 15 -16.16 1.96 -8.73
C SER A 15 -15.74 2.49 -10.10
N SER A 16 -14.96 3.58 -10.15
CA SER A 16 -14.54 4.21 -11.40
C SER A 16 -13.27 3.56 -11.96
N PHE A 17 -12.35 3.15 -11.08
CA PHE A 17 -11.03 2.60 -11.41
C PHE A 17 -10.77 1.27 -10.68
N PRO A 18 -11.51 0.20 -11.01
CA PRO A 18 -11.40 -1.07 -10.30
C PRO A 18 -10.01 -1.70 -10.43
N LEU A 19 -9.34 -1.54 -11.59
CA LEU A 19 -8.01 -2.10 -11.80
C LEU A 19 -6.98 -1.36 -10.95
N THR A 20 -6.97 -0.03 -11.03
CA THR A 20 -6.05 0.82 -10.26
C THR A 20 -6.25 0.62 -8.76
N TYR A 21 -7.49 0.49 -8.30
CA TYR A 21 -7.82 0.15 -6.92
C TYR A 21 -7.20 -1.19 -6.48
N ALA A 22 -7.36 -2.25 -7.29
CA ALA A 22 -6.80 -3.56 -6.97
C ALA A 22 -5.27 -3.55 -6.87
N MET A 23 -4.58 -2.88 -7.81
CA MET A 23 -3.12 -2.75 -7.79
C MET A 23 -2.63 -1.97 -6.58
N MET A 24 -3.30 -0.86 -6.27
CA MET A 24 -2.96 0.00 -5.12
C MET A 24 -3.20 -0.72 -3.78
N LEU A 25 -4.28 -1.49 -3.70
CA LEU A 25 -4.60 -2.31 -2.53
C LEU A 25 -3.52 -3.38 -2.33
N MET A 26 -3.17 -4.15 -3.37
CA MET A 26 -2.11 -5.16 -3.29
C MET A 26 -0.76 -4.58 -2.87
N GLY A 27 -0.37 -3.43 -3.43
CA GLY A 27 0.86 -2.73 -3.05
C GLY A 27 0.84 -2.25 -1.59
N SER A 28 -0.28 -1.68 -1.15
CA SER A 28 -0.43 -1.20 0.23
C SER A 28 -0.41 -2.35 1.25
N LEU A 29 -1.08 -3.47 0.96
CA LEU A 29 -1.05 -4.67 1.81
C LEU A 29 0.37 -5.22 1.97
N SER A 30 1.15 -5.23 0.88
CA SER A 30 2.56 -5.60 0.94
C SER A 30 3.37 -4.60 1.77
N LEU A 31 3.17 -3.29 1.58
CA LEU A 31 3.88 -2.25 2.33
C LEU A 31 3.63 -2.30 3.84
N ILE A 32 2.39 -2.58 4.26
CA ILE A 32 2.03 -2.71 5.67
C ILE A 32 2.62 -3.99 6.29
N GLY A 33 2.95 -4.99 5.46
CA GLY A 33 3.42 -6.29 5.93
C GLY A 33 2.27 -7.20 6.38
N PHE A 34 1.13 -7.15 5.68
CA PHE A 34 0.05 -8.12 5.87
C PHE A 34 0.59 -9.55 5.76
N PRO A 35 0.05 -10.57 6.46
CA PRO A 35 0.52 -11.95 6.32
C PRO A 35 0.45 -12.41 4.86
N PHE A 36 1.52 -13.04 4.37
CA PHE A 36 1.73 -13.62 3.02
C PHE A 36 2.48 -12.80 1.93
N PRO A 37 2.22 -11.51 1.65
CA PRO A 37 2.97 -10.74 0.66
C PRO A 37 4.44 -10.49 1.02
N THR A 38 5.20 -9.97 0.07
CA THR A 38 6.65 -9.80 0.19
C THR A 38 7.11 -9.00 1.40
N GLY A 39 6.35 -7.96 1.75
CA GLY A 39 6.71 -7.10 2.88
C GLY A 39 6.67 -7.78 4.24
N PHE A 40 5.88 -8.85 4.41
CA PHE A 40 5.87 -9.65 5.64
C PHE A 40 7.22 -10.33 5.86
N TYR A 41 7.71 -11.07 4.85
CA TYR A 41 8.98 -11.80 4.94
C TYR A 41 10.18 -10.90 5.21
N SER A 42 10.16 -9.66 4.72
CA SER A 42 11.24 -8.71 4.98
C SER A 42 11.10 -8.04 6.35
N LYS A 43 9.93 -7.48 6.66
CA LYS A 43 9.74 -6.66 7.87
C LYS A 43 9.72 -7.47 9.15
N ASP A 44 9.11 -8.65 9.12
CA ASP A 44 9.00 -9.51 10.30
C ASP A 44 10.37 -10.05 10.72
N VAL A 45 11.16 -10.53 9.75
CA VAL A 45 12.54 -10.99 9.98
C VAL A 45 13.44 -9.87 10.52
N ILE A 46 13.31 -8.64 10.03
CA ILE A 46 14.08 -7.50 10.55
C ILE A 46 13.74 -7.23 12.03
N LEU A 47 12.47 -7.27 12.40
CA LEU A 47 12.04 -7.08 13.78
C LEU A 47 12.47 -8.25 14.68
N GLU A 48 12.36 -9.48 14.20
CA GLU A 48 12.80 -10.68 14.91
C GLU A 48 14.32 -10.68 15.17
N LEU A 49 15.11 -10.28 14.17
CA LEU A 49 16.56 -10.14 14.30
C LEU A 49 16.95 -9.00 15.26
N ALA A 50 16.18 -7.91 15.32
CA ALA A 50 16.40 -6.84 16.28
C ALA A 50 16.13 -7.31 17.72
N TYR A 51 15.09 -8.12 17.91
CA TYR A 51 14.71 -8.68 19.21
C TYR A 51 15.71 -9.75 19.70
N THR A 52 16.14 -10.64 18.81
CA THR A 52 17.01 -11.79 19.13
C THR A 52 18.44 -11.39 19.52
N LYS A 53 18.86 -10.14 19.26
CA LYS A 53 20.21 -9.67 19.64
C LYS A 53 20.41 -9.54 21.17
N TYR A 54 19.35 -9.63 21.99
CA TYR A 54 19.39 -9.53 23.46
C TYR A 54 20.22 -8.36 24.03
N THR A 55 20.47 -7.32 23.23
CA THR A 55 21.14 -6.09 23.67
C THR A 55 20.10 -5.02 24.00
N ILE A 56 20.45 -4.10 24.90
CA ILE A 56 19.63 -2.92 25.21
C ILE A 56 19.36 -2.10 23.94
N SER A 57 20.35 -1.99 23.05
CA SER A 57 20.22 -1.34 21.75
C SER A 57 19.29 -2.09 20.79
N GLY A 58 19.30 -3.43 20.80
CA GLY A 58 18.41 -4.28 19.99
C GLY A 58 16.94 -4.15 20.40
N ASN A 59 16.68 -4.16 21.71
CA ASN A 59 15.32 -3.97 22.24
C ASN A 59 14.78 -2.57 21.93
N PHE A 60 15.62 -1.53 22.05
CA PHE A 60 15.25 -0.18 21.65
C PHE A 60 14.93 -0.07 20.15
N ALA A 61 15.73 -0.70 19.30
CA ALA A 61 15.48 -0.75 17.85
C ALA A 61 14.18 -1.50 17.52
N PHE A 62 13.89 -2.59 18.23
CA PHE A 62 12.64 -3.35 18.07
C PHE A 62 11.41 -2.48 18.40
N TRP A 63 11.44 -1.73 19.51
CA TRP A 63 10.35 -0.83 19.88
C TRP A 63 10.14 0.29 18.85
N LEU A 64 11.22 0.94 18.41
CA LEU A 64 11.15 1.96 17.37
C LEU A 64 10.64 1.41 16.03
N GLY A 65 11.11 0.22 15.65
CA GLY A 65 10.65 -0.48 14.46
C GLY A 65 9.16 -0.80 14.52
N SER A 66 8.68 -1.29 15.66
CA SER A 66 7.27 -1.60 15.89
C SER A 66 6.39 -0.34 15.76
N VAL A 67 6.81 0.77 16.37
CA VAL A 67 6.12 2.06 16.24
C VAL A 67 6.12 2.57 14.79
N SER A 68 7.25 2.41 14.08
CA SER A 68 7.35 2.77 12.66
C SER A 68 6.40 1.96 11.77
N VAL A 69 6.27 0.66 12.01
CA VAL A 69 5.31 -0.22 11.31
C VAL A 69 3.87 0.18 11.62
N LEU A 70 3.56 0.54 12.87
CA LEU A 70 2.23 1.04 13.25
C LEU A 70 1.86 2.33 12.50
N PHE A 71 2.77 3.32 12.43
CA PHE A 71 2.52 4.52 11.64
C PHE A 71 2.36 4.23 10.15
N THR A 72 3.13 3.27 9.63
CA THR A 72 3.03 2.80 8.24
C THR A 72 1.68 2.20 7.91
N SER A 73 1.18 1.33 8.79
CA SER A 73 -0.18 0.81 8.72
C SER A 73 -1.20 1.94 8.70
N TYR A 74 -1.11 2.86 9.65
CA TYR A 74 -2.07 3.95 9.79
C TYR A 74 -2.17 4.84 8.55
N TYR A 75 -1.04 5.36 8.02
CA TYR A 75 -1.12 6.24 6.86
C TYR A 75 -1.54 5.50 5.58
N SER A 76 -1.20 4.21 5.44
CA SER A 76 -1.56 3.41 4.27
C SER A 76 -3.07 3.12 4.24
N PHE A 77 -3.66 2.78 5.39
CA PHE A 77 -5.11 2.63 5.51
C PHE A 77 -5.84 3.95 5.27
N ARG A 78 -5.34 5.06 5.85
CA ARG A 78 -5.89 6.40 5.61
C ARG A 78 -5.89 6.75 4.12
N PHE A 79 -4.84 6.37 3.41
CA PHE A 79 -4.71 6.59 1.98
C PHE A 79 -5.75 5.83 1.17
N ILE A 80 -5.88 4.51 1.37
CA ILE A 80 -6.90 3.72 0.67
C ILE A 80 -8.31 4.25 0.98
N PHE A 81 -8.57 4.60 2.24
CA PHE A 81 -9.89 5.04 2.67
C PHE A 81 -10.30 6.37 2.02
N LEU A 82 -9.45 7.40 2.08
CA LEU A 82 -9.75 8.72 1.54
C LEU A 82 -9.85 8.72 0.01
N THR A 83 -8.99 7.96 -0.67
CA THR A 83 -8.95 7.96 -2.13
C THR A 83 -10.07 7.12 -2.72
N PHE A 84 -10.35 5.93 -2.19
CA PHE A 84 -11.21 4.96 -2.87
C PHE A 84 -12.57 4.72 -2.21
N LEU A 85 -12.65 4.69 -0.88
CA LEU A 85 -13.84 4.22 -0.15
C LEU A 85 -14.79 5.36 0.27
N VAL A 86 -14.24 6.50 0.68
CA VAL A 86 -15.05 7.67 1.10
C VAL A 86 -15.86 8.21 -0.07
N PRO A 87 -17.10 8.67 0.12
CA PRO A 87 -17.88 9.31 -0.95
C PRO A 87 -17.12 10.47 -1.60
N THR A 88 -17.19 10.56 -2.92
CA THR A 88 -16.48 11.58 -3.70
C THR A 88 -16.80 12.99 -3.22
N ASN A 89 -15.77 13.74 -2.85
CA ASN A 89 -15.84 15.19 -2.66
C ASN A 89 -15.47 15.98 -3.94
N SER A 90 -15.22 15.30 -5.07
CA SER A 90 -14.89 15.95 -6.34
C SER A 90 -16.11 16.64 -6.98
N PHE A 91 -15.92 17.84 -7.53
CA PHE A 91 -16.95 18.60 -8.24
C PHE A 91 -17.50 17.80 -9.44
N GLY A 92 -18.83 17.73 -9.58
CA GLY A 92 -19.54 16.79 -10.49
C GLY A 92 -19.17 16.82 -11.98
N ARG A 93 -18.41 17.82 -12.46
CA ARG A 93 -17.88 17.87 -13.84
C ARG A 93 -16.73 16.89 -14.10
N ASP A 94 -15.95 16.52 -13.07
CA ASP A 94 -14.78 15.65 -13.23
C ASP A 94 -15.12 14.16 -13.28
N ARG A 95 -16.32 13.77 -12.84
CA ARG A 95 -16.77 12.38 -12.79
C ARG A 95 -17.03 11.78 -14.18
N LEU A 96 -17.51 12.59 -15.12
CA LEU A 96 -17.88 12.17 -16.48
C LEU A 96 -16.68 11.89 -17.41
N ARG A 97 -15.47 12.33 -17.05
CA ARG A 97 -14.23 12.11 -17.82
C ARG A 97 -13.27 11.13 -17.17
N CYS A 98 -13.67 10.46 -16.08
CA CYS A 98 -12.85 9.45 -15.42
C CYS A 98 -12.75 8.21 -16.31
N HIS A 99 -11.53 7.86 -16.72
CA HIS A 99 -11.20 6.62 -17.41
C HIS A 99 -10.07 5.92 -16.65
N ASP A 100 -10.14 4.60 -16.55
CA ASP A 100 -9.12 3.81 -15.86
C ASP A 100 -7.78 3.89 -16.62
N ALA A 101 -6.72 3.43 -15.97
CA ALA A 101 -5.37 3.47 -16.52
C ALA A 101 -5.34 2.81 -17.93
N PRO A 102 -4.78 3.49 -18.94
CA PRO A 102 -4.65 2.89 -20.27
C PRO A 102 -3.75 1.66 -20.20
N ILE A 103 -4.02 0.69 -21.07
CA ILE A 103 -3.32 -0.61 -21.16
C ILE A 103 -1.78 -0.50 -21.04
N PRO A 104 -1.07 0.44 -21.71
CA PRO A 104 0.38 0.55 -21.55
C PRO A 104 0.86 0.91 -20.13
N MET A 105 0.03 1.56 -19.31
CA MET A 105 0.33 1.84 -17.89
C MET A 105 -0.13 0.70 -16.97
N ALA A 106 -1.16 -0.04 -17.36
CA ALA A 106 -1.66 -1.19 -16.62
C ALA A 106 -0.67 -2.38 -16.64
N ILE A 107 0.03 -2.60 -17.76
CA ILE A 107 0.95 -3.76 -17.89
C ILE A 107 2.08 -3.71 -16.84
N PRO A 108 2.83 -2.59 -16.68
CA PRO A 108 3.85 -2.50 -15.64
C PRO A 108 3.28 -2.65 -14.22
N SER A 109 2.11 -2.07 -13.93
CA SER A 109 1.53 -2.12 -12.58
C SER A 109 1.06 -3.51 -12.21
N ILE A 110 0.48 -4.27 -13.15
CA ILE A 110 0.12 -5.69 -12.95
C ILE A 110 1.37 -6.52 -12.67
N LEU A 111 2.43 -6.35 -13.46
CA LEU A 111 3.68 -7.08 -13.28
C LEU A 111 4.30 -6.81 -11.90
N LEU A 112 4.32 -5.55 -11.48
CA LEU A 112 4.82 -5.14 -10.17
C LEU A 112 3.95 -5.65 -9.02
N ALA A 113 2.62 -5.63 -9.18
CA ALA A 113 1.70 -6.15 -8.17
C ALA A 113 1.86 -7.66 -7.97
N LEU A 114 2.02 -8.42 -9.07
CA LEU A 114 2.37 -9.84 -9.00
C LEU A 114 3.71 -10.05 -8.30
N GLY A 115 4.73 -9.25 -8.65
CA GLY A 115 6.02 -9.27 -7.96
C GLY A 115 5.88 -9.03 -6.45
N SER A 116 5.05 -8.07 -6.06
CA SER A 116 4.77 -7.72 -4.67
C SER A 116 4.04 -8.81 -3.87
N LEU A 117 3.39 -9.77 -4.53
CA LEU A 117 2.77 -10.91 -3.86
C LEU A 117 3.70 -12.12 -3.81
N PHE A 118 4.34 -12.45 -4.93
CA PHE A 118 5.01 -13.75 -5.09
C PHE A 118 6.52 -13.73 -4.83
N VAL A 119 7.21 -12.61 -5.07
CA VAL A 119 8.69 -12.59 -5.00
C VAL A 119 9.20 -12.91 -3.60
N GLY A 120 8.50 -12.49 -2.55
CA GLY A 120 8.92 -12.70 -1.18
C GLY A 120 8.71 -14.13 -0.71
N TYR A 121 7.69 -14.81 -1.25
CA TYR A 121 7.53 -16.25 -1.04
C TYR A 121 8.66 -17.02 -1.74
N LEU A 122 9.01 -16.64 -2.97
CA LEU A 122 10.08 -17.29 -3.74
C LEU A 122 11.49 -17.00 -3.19
N ALA A 123 11.71 -15.79 -2.66
CA ALA A 123 12.99 -15.34 -2.12
C ALA A 123 13.17 -15.70 -0.63
N LYS A 124 12.19 -16.38 -0.02
CA LYS A 124 12.35 -16.96 1.31
C LYS A 124 13.28 -18.17 1.21
N VAL A 125 14.57 -17.92 1.41
CA VAL A 125 15.61 -18.95 1.58
C VAL A 125 15.70 -19.32 3.06
#